data_AF-S8DQ58-F1
#
_entry.id   AF-S8DQ58-F1
#
_cell.length_a   1.000
_cell.length_b   1.000
_cell.length_c   1.000
_cell.angle_alpha   90.00
_cell.angle_beta   90.00
_cell.angle_gamma   90.00
#
_symmetry.space_group_name_H-M   'P 1'
#
loop_
_entity.id
_entity.type
_entity.pdbx_description
1 polymer ?
#
loop_
_entity_poly.entity_id
_entity_poly.type
_entity_poly.pdbx_seq_one_letter_code
_entity_poly.pdbx_strand_id
1 'polypeptide(L)'
;RVKKLKNVPIYVKPQLNLDSSGTCRISVMVGIRNDPGKPIDSVAVHFQLPACVTSADLSSNHGSVNVLSDKRCSWTIGRIPKDKTPSMSGSLALEAGMERLHVFPTLEVGFKVMGVALSGLKIEKLDFKNLPSRPYKGFRALTRSGEFHVRS
;
A
#
# COMPACT_ATOMS: atom_id res chain seq x y z
N ARG A 1 -3.42 -21.32 -2.97
CA ARG A 1 -2.70 -20.03 -3.11
C ARG A 1 -2.44 -19.78 -4.60
N VAL A 2 -3.02 -18.73 -5.19
CA VAL A 2 -2.76 -18.38 -6.61
C VAL A 2 -1.30 -17.91 -6.70
N LYS A 3 -0.48 -18.61 -7.49
CA LYS A 3 0.93 -18.25 -7.73
C LYS A 3 1.01 -17.34 -8.96
N LYS A 4 1.99 -16.41 -8.99
CA LYS A 4 2.28 -15.53 -10.14
C LYS A 4 1.12 -14.60 -10.54
N LEU A 5 0.57 -13.85 -9.58
CA LEU A 5 -0.39 -12.79 -9.88
C LEU A 5 0.34 -11.70 -10.70
N LYS A 6 0.18 -11.72 -12.02
CA LYS A 6 0.93 -10.84 -12.94
C LYS A 6 0.50 -9.36 -12.85
N ASN A 7 -0.71 -9.12 -12.35
CA ASN A 7 -1.39 -7.83 -12.44
C ASN A 7 -1.68 -7.24 -11.05
N VAL A 8 -0.64 -6.92 -10.29
CA VAL A 8 -0.80 -6.19 -9.02
C VAL A 8 -1.34 -4.79 -9.33
N PRO A 9 -2.45 -4.34 -8.71
CA PRO A 9 -3.16 -3.15 -9.17
C PRO A 9 -2.53 -1.85 -8.68
N ILE A 10 -1.68 -1.91 -7.65
CA ILE A 10 -0.96 -0.78 -7.06
C ILE A 10 0.55 -0.93 -7.31
N TYR A 11 1.25 0.18 -7.52
CA TYR A 11 2.70 0.29 -7.31
C TYR A 11 2.99 1.18 -6.11
N VAL A 12 4.10 0.88 -5.42
CA VAL A 12 4.68 1.75 -4.38
C VAL A 12 6.13 2.00 -4.75
N LYS A 13 6.54 3.27 -4.71
CA LYS A 13 7.90 3.71 -5.07
C LYS A 13 8.50 4.47 -3.89
N PRO A 14 9.24 3.79 -3.00
CA PRO A 14 10.05 4.45 -1.99
C PRO A 14 11.34 5.01 -2.61
N GLN A 15 11.77 6.17 -2.11
CA GLN A 15 13.03 6.81 -2.44
C GLN A 15 13.60 7.39 -1.15
N LEU A 16 14.84 7.04 -0.83
CA LEU A 16 15.58 7.57 0.31
C LEU A 16 16.88 8.15 -0.22
N ASN A 17 17.09 9.44 0.04
CA ASN A 17 18.31 10.15 -0.33
C ASN A 17 18.94 10.68 0.96
N LEU A 18 20.21 10.37 1.17
CA LEU A 18 20.94 10.95 2.29
C LEU A 18 21.54 12.30 1.90
N ASP A 19 21.48 13.24 2.82
CA ASP A 19 22.25 14.46 2.76
C ASP A 19 23.53 14.31 3.60
N SER A 20 24.58 14.98 3.15
CA SER A 20 25.86 15.19 3.83
C SER A 20 25.74 15.79 5.24
N SER A 21 24.59 16.37 5.57
CA SER A 21 24.25 16.97 6.87
C SER A 21 23.78 15.97 7.94
N GLY A 22 23.75 14.66 7.65
CA GLY A 22 23.21 13.63 8.58
C GLY A 22 21.69 13.54 8.59
N THR A 23 21.01 14.17 7.61
CA THR A 23 19.57 14.07 7.41
C THR A 23 19.27 13.17 6.21
N CYS A 24 18.26 12.30 6.32
CA CYS A 24 17.78 11.51 5.20
C CYS A 24 16.43 12.05 4.71
N ARG A 25 16.33 12.36 3.42
CA ARG A 25 15.07 12.72 2.75
C ARG A 25 14.39 11.46 2.26
N ILE A 26 13.18 11.23 2.72
CA ILE A 26 12.32 10.11 2.29
C ILE A 26 11.19 10.63 1.41
N SER A 27 10.85 9.88 0.37
CA SER A 27 9.66 10.07 -0.46
C SER A 27 9.07 8.71 -0.81
N VAL A 28 7.76 8.54 -0.66
CA VAL A 28 7.02 7.33 -1.01
C VAL A 28 5.83 7.73 -1.85
N MET A 29 5.74 7.20 -3.07
CA MET A 29 4.58 7.37 -3.94
C MET A 29 3.79 6.09 -4.05
N VAL A 30 2.45 6.21 -4.09
CA VAL A 30 1.53 5.09 -4.28
C VAL A 30 0.61 5.43 -5.44
N GLY A 31 0.51 4.56 -6.42
CA GLY A 31 -0.35 4.77 -7.58
C GLY A 31 -0.89 3.49 -8.20
N ILE A 32 -1.77 3.63 -9.19
CA ILE A 32 -2.38 2.52 -9.91
C ILE A 32 -1.42 2.06 -11.01
N ARG A 33 -1.17 0.75 -11.12
CA ARG A 33 -0.33 0.16 -12.19
C ARG A 33 -1.15 -0.67 -13.18
N ASN A 34 -1.90 -1.64 -12.68
CA ASN A 34 -2.75 -2.51 -13.48
C ASN A 34 -4.20 -2.23 -13.08
N ASP A 35 -4.79 -1.19 -13.66
CA ASP A 35 -6.11 -0.72 -13.27
C ASP A 35 -7.15 -1.86 -13.36
N PRO A 36 -7.76 -2.26 -12.23
CA PRO A 36 -8.77 -3.32 -12.22
C PRO A 36 -10.15 -2.85 -12.72
N GLY A 37 -10.29 -1.59 -13.16
CA GLY A 37 -11.55 -0.99 -13.63
C GLY A 37 -12.56 -0.71 -12.50
N LYS A 38 -12.12 -0.85 -11.24
CA LYS A 38 -12.89 -0.57 -10.02
C LYS A 38 -12.04 0.23 -9.04
N PRO A 39 -12.67 1.06 -8.18
CA PRO A 39 -11.93 1.82 -7.19
C PRO A 39 -11.07 0.92 -6.30
N ILE A 40 -9.81 1.31 -6.13
CA ILE A 40 -8.92 0.74 -5.13
C ILE A 40 -9.04 1.60 -3.87
N ASP A 41 -9.41 0.96 -2.77
CA ASP A 41 -9.81 1.61 -1.51
C ASP A 41 -9.07 0.98 -0.33
N SER A 42 -9.25 1.56 0.86
CA SER A 42 -8.58 1.15 2.10
C SER A 42 -7.06 1.02 1.92
N VAL A 43 -6.48 1.90 1.10
CA VAL A 43 -5.05 1.90 0.82
C VAL A 43 -4.31 2.49 2.01
N ALA A 44 -3.34 1.75 2.51
CA ALA A 44 -2.47 2.17 3.60
C ALA A 44 -1.06 1.62 3.40
N VAL A 45 -0.06 2.34 3.90
CA VAL A 45 1.34 1.93 3.90
C VAL A 45 1.84 1.97 5.34
N HIS A 46 2.42 0.87 5.80
CA HIS A 46 3.01 0.73 7.12
C HIS A 46 4.47 0.35 6.99
N PHE A 47 5.32 0.93 7.83
CA PHE A 47 6.73 0.56 7.90
C PHE A 47 7.32 0.95 9.24
N GLN A 48 8.43 0.30 9.58
CA GLN A 48 9.22 0.59 10.77
C GLN A 48 10.42 1.44 10.38
N LEU A 49 10.62 2.60 11.00
CA LEU A 49 11.85 3.35 10.77
C LEU A 49 13.05 2.61 11.39
N PRO A 50 14.23 2.66 10.73
CA PRO A 50 15.47 2.13 11.29
C PRO A 50 15.80 2.68 12.68
N ALA A 51 16.49 1.88 13.50
CA ALA A 51 16.85 2.24 14.87
C ALA A 51 17.68 3.54 14.93
N CYS A 52 18.52 3.79 13.93
CA CYS A 52 19.37 4.98 13.82
C CYS A 52 18.60 6.28 13.52
N VAL A 53 17.29 6.24 13.28
CA VAL A 53 16.47 7.44 13.06
C VAL A 53 16.06 8.00 14.41
N THR A 54 16.49 9.20 14.75
CA THR A 54 16.20 9.87 16.04
C THR A 54 14.87 10.60 16.02
N SER A 55 14.52 11.23 14.89
CA SER A 55 13.23 11.87 14.68
C SER A 55 12.81 11.79 13.21
N ALA A 56 11.50 11.90 12.97
CA ALA A 56 10.94 11.87 11.63
C ALA A 56 9.89 12.98 11.51
N ASP A 57 10.08 13.85 10.52
CA ASP A 57 9.09 14.85 10.11
C ASP A 57 8.57 14.45 8.73
N LEU A 58 7.36 13.88 8.70
CA LEU A 58 6.73 13.32 7.52
C LEU A 58 5.39 13.99 7.27
N SER A 59 5.14 14.33 6.00
CA SER A 59 3.85 14.86 5.55
C SER A 59 3.40 14.14 4.27
N SER A 60 2.10 14.18 3.99
CA SER A 60 1.53 13.63 2.77
C SER A 60 0.69 14.65 2.02
N ASN A 61 0.69 14.55 0.69
CA ASN A 61 -0.17 15.37 -0.16
C ASN A 61 -1.64 14.89 -0.14
N HIS A 62 -1.88 13.67 0.34
CA HIS A 62 -3.18 13.01 0.41
C HIS A 62 -3.16 11.96 1.52
N GLY A 63 -4.28 11.83 2.23
CA GLY A 63 -4.35 10.97 3.40
C GLY A 63 -3.67 11.57 4.62
N SER A 64 -3.44 10.74 5.64
CA SER A 64 -2.81 11.13 6.90
C SER A 64 -1.61 10.25 7.22
N VAL A 65 -0.56 10.86 7.77
CA VAL A 65 0.66 10.17 8.23
C VAL A 65 0.72 10.26 9.74
N ASN A 66 0.94 9.12 10.40
CA ASN A 66 1.18 9.03 11.83
C ASN A 66 2.51 8.33 12.07
N VAL A 67 3.33 8.90 12.96
CA VAL A 67 4.58 8.29 13.44
C VAL A 67 4.45 8.08 14.95
N LEU A 68 4.53 6.84 15.39
CA LEU A 68 4.46 6.46 16.80
C LEU A 68 5.83 6.57 17.47
N SER A 69 5.84 6.62 18.80
CA SER A 69 7.06 6.69 19.62
C SER A 69 7.98 5.49 19.44
N ASP A 70 7.42 4.32 19.11
CA ASP A 70 8.18 3.12 18.78
C ASP A 70 8.65 3.07 17.32
N LYS A 71 8.61 4.21 16.62
CA LYS A 71 9.08 4.40 15.24
C LYS A 71 8.26 3.64 14.18
N ARG A 72 7.04 3.19 14.51
CA ARG A 72 6.07 2.73 13.50
C ARG A 72 5.46 3.91 12.75
N CYS A 73 5.62 3.91 11.43
CA CYS A 73 4.98 4.86 10.53
C CYS A 73 3.74 4.22 9.88
N SER A 74 2.65 4.97 9.84
CA SER A 74 1.41 4.59 9.15
C SER A 74 0.92 5.74 8.29
N TRP A 75 0.83 5.50 6.98
CA TRP A 75 0.25 6.42 6.02
C TRP A 75 -1.07 5.86 5.49
N THR A 76 -2.18 6.47 5.89
CA THR A 76 -3.53 6.07 5.49
C THR A 76 -3.99 6.93 4.32
N ILE A 77 -4.11 6.33 3.13
CA ILE A 77 -4.48 7.00 1.88
C ILE A 77 -5.99 6.90 1.64
N GLY A 78 -6.61 5.77 1.98
CA GLY A 78 -8.01 5.49 1.66
C GLY A 78 -8.19 5.13 0.18
N ARG A 79 -8.94 5.95 -0.57
CA ARG A 79 -9.11 5.78 -2.02
C ARG A 79 -8.02 6.53 -2.77
N ILE A 80 -7.43 5.90 -3.79
CA ILE A 80 -6.46 6.59 -4.66
C ILE A 80 -7.19 7.66 -5.50
N PRO A 81 -6.85 8.95 -5.37
CA PRO A 81 -7.42 10.02 -6.19
C PRO A 81 -7.02 9.87 -7.67
N LYS A 82 -7.85 10.42 -8.57
CA LYS A 82 -7.63 10.33 -10.02
C LYS A 82 -6.79 11.50 -10.55
N ASP A 83 -6.85 12.62 -9.87
CA ASP A 83 -6.29 13.92 -10.23
C ASP A 83 -4.82 14.07 -9.81
N LYS A 84 -4.42 13.42 -8.71
CA LYS A 84 -3.08 13.53 -8.16
C LYS A 84 -2.60 12.17 -7.64
N THR A 85 -1.31 11.89 -7.80
CA THR A 85 -0.71 10.69 -7.21
C THR A 85 -0.45 10.92 -5.71
N PRO A 86 -0.97 10.06 -4.81
CA PRO A 86 -0.61 10.09 -3.40
C PRO A 86 0.90 10.00 -3.20
N SER A 87 1.43 10.91 -2.40
CA SER A 87 2.83 10.90 -1.97
C SER A 87 2.96 11.28 -0.51
N MET A 88 3.83 10.58 0.20
CA MET A 88 4.36 10.97 1.51
C MET A 88 5.83 11.36 1.33
N SER A 89 6.27 12.43 1.98
CA SER A 89 7.67 12.86 1.94
C SER A 89 8.06 13.56 3.23
N GLY A 90 9.36 13.60 3.52
CA GLY A 90 9.85 14.25 4.72
C GLY A 90 11.34 14.09 4.96
N SER A 91 11.75 14.44 6.18
CA SER A 91 13.13 14.32 6.66
C SER A 91 13.18 13.39 7.87
N LEU A 92 14.21 12.55 7.89
CA LEU A 92 14.57 11.68 8.99
C LEU A 92 15.90 12.19 9.54
N ALA A 93 15.93 12.58 10.81
CA ALA A 93 17.18 12.88 11.49
C ALA A 93 17.84 11.56 11.90
N LEU A 94 19.13 11.43 11.62
CA LEU A 94 19.90 10.26 12.01
C LEU A 94 20.68 10.51 13.31
N GLU A 95 21.12 9.43 13.94
CA GLU A 95 22.08 9.50 15.04
C GLU A 95 23.38 10.20 14.59
N ALA A 96 24.03 10.92 15.51
CA ALA A 96 25.28 11.63 15.21
C ALA A 96 26.36 10.63 14.76
N GLY A 97 27.08 10.97 13.68
CA GLY A 97 28.11 10.10 13.10
C GLY A 97 27.58 9.04 12.12
N MET A 98 26.27 8.98 11.86
CA MET A 98 25.73 8.15 10.78
C MET A 98 25.83 8.85 9.43
N GLU A 99 26.64 8.27 8.55
CA GLU A 99 26.81 8.72 7.16
C GLU A 99 25.91 7.98 6.16
N ARG A 100 25.16 6.96 6.61
CA ARG A 100 24.20 6.21 5.75
C ARG A 100 23.19 5.39 6.53
N LEU A 101 22.05 5.12 5.89
CA LEU A 101 21.15 4.05 6.32
C LEU A 101 21.73 2.68 5.92
N HIS A 102 21.95 1.81 6.89
CA HIS A 102 22.38 0.42 6.63
C HIS A 102 21.22 -0.53 6.34
N VAL A 103 20.03 -0.17 6.80
CA VAL A 103 18.80 -0.95 6.62
C VAL A 103 17.72 -0.02 6.11
N PHE A 104 17.10 -0.41 5.01
CA PHE A 104 15.95 0.30 4.45
C PHE A 104 14.65 -0.33 4.96
N PRO A 105 13.65 0.49 5.29
CA PRO A 105 12.35 -0.02 5.73
C PRO A 105 11.71 -0.87 4.63
N THR A 106 11.10 -1.99 5.05
CA THR A 106 10.16 -2.71 4.18
C THR A 106 8.78 -2.11 4.38
N LEU A 107 8.13 -1.73 3.28
CA LEU A 107 6.81 -1.13 3.27
C LEU A 107 5.76 -2.24 3.13
N GLU A 108 4.92 -2.40 4.14
CA GLU A 108 3.71 -3.20 4.10
C GLU A 108 2.56 -2.38 3.53
N VAL A 109 1.87 -2.93 2.54
CA VAL A 109 0.89 -2.18 1.76
C VAL A 109 -0.47 -2.87 1.82
N GLY A 110 -1.41 -2.20 2.47
CA GLY A 110 -2.81 -2.58 2.55
C GLY A 110 -3.61 -2.04 1.37
N PHE A 111 -4.53 -2.82 0.79
CA PHE A 111 -5.54 -2.32 -0.14
C PHE A 111 -6.72 -3.27 -0.31
N LYS A 112 -7.81 -2.76 -0.89
CA LYS A 112 -9.03 -3.49 -1.20
C LYS A 112 -9.64 -3.07 -2.54
N VAL A 113 -10.14 -4.03 -3.31
CA VAL A 113 -10.90 -3.81 -4.55
C VAL A 113 -12.20 -4.59 -4.49
N MET A 114 -13.33 -3.88 -4.45
CA MET A 114 -14.66 -4.49 -4.47
C MET A 114 -15.09 -4.84 -5.90
N GLY A 115 -15.71 -6.01 -6.07
CA GLY A 115 -16.26 -6.47 -7.34
C GLY A 115 -15.23 -7.04 -8.31
N VAL A 116 -13.98 -7.24 -7.87
CA VAL A 116 -12.90 -7.77 -8.70
C VAL A 116 -12.24 -8.96 -8.02
N ALA A 117 -12.05 -10.02 -8.79
CA ALA A 117 -11.17 -11.14 -8.44
C ALA A 117 -9.89 -11.01 -9.28
N LEU A 118 -8.78 -10.54 -8.70
CA LEU A 118 -7.52 -10.37 -9.44
C LEU A 118 -6.92 -11.68 -9.99
N SER A 119 -7.38 -12.83 -9.50
CA SER A 119 -7.03 -14.14 -10.07
C SER A 119 -7.61 -14.35 -11.48
N GLY A 120 -8.53 -13.51 -11.93
CA GLY A 120 -9.30 -13.72 -13.15
C GLY A 120 -10.44 -14.73 -13.00
N LEU A 121 -10.68 -15.25 -11.79
CA LEU A 121 -11.76 -16.20 -11.54
C LEU A 121 -13.12 -15.56 -11.85
N LYS A 122 -13.91 -16.25 -12.67
CA LYS A 122 -15.27 -15.89 -13.02
C LYS A 122 -16.19 -17.05 -12.65
N ILE A 123 -17.39 -16.74 -12.16
CA ILE A 123 -18.43 -17.73 -11.97
C ILE A 123 -19.18 -17.86 -13.28
N GLU A 124 -19.13 -19.05 -13.88
CA GLU A 124 -19.85 -19.34 -15.12
C GLU A 124 -21.33 -19.62 -14.85
N LYS A 125 -21.62 -20.53 -13.90
CA LYS A 125 -22.99 -20.95 -13.60
C LYS A 125 -23.17 -21.30 -12.13
N LEU A 126 -24.34 -20.94 -11.59
CA LEU A 126 -24.83 -21.38 -10.28
C LEU A 126 -26.21 -22.00 -10.48
N ASP A 127 -26.31 -23.32 -10.33
CA ASP A 127 -27.53 -24.08 -10.55
C ASP A 127 -28.10 -24.62 -9.25
N PHE A 128 -29.43 -24.56 -9.15
CA PHE A 128 -30.20 -25.18 -8.09
C PHE A 128 -31.19 -26.14 -8.73
N LYS A 129 -31.27 -27.37 -8.20
CA LYS A 129 -32.24 -28.38 -8.62
C LYS A 129 -33.36 -28.46 -7.58
N ASN A 130 -34.56 -28.83 -8.01
CA ASN A 130 -35.69 -29.15 -7.14
C ASN A 130 -36.14 -28.01 -6.20
N LEU A 131 -36.12 -26.77 -6.68
CA LEU A 131 -36.68 -25.64 -5.92
C LEU A 131 -38.11 -25.31 -6.37
N PRO A 132 -39.03 -25.03 -5.43
CA PRO A 132 -40.41 -24.65 -5.75
C PRO A 132 -40.52 -23.26 -6.39
N SER A 133 -39.50 -22.42 -6.27
CA SER A 133 -39.44 -21.09 -6.89
C SER A 133 -38.02 -20.73 -7.33
N ARG A 134 -37.89 -19.76 -8.24
CA ARG A 134 -36.59 -19.32 -8.77
C ARG A 134 -35.90 -18.38 -7.76
N PRO A 135 -34.75 -18.77 -7.18
CA PRO A 135 -34.06 -17.91 -6.24
C PRO A 135 -33.34 -16.77 -6.97
N TYR A 136 -33.12 -15.67 -6.25
CA TYR A 136 -32.16 -14.65 -6.67
C TYR A 136 -30.75 -15.23 -6.64
N LYS A 137 -29.96 -14.95 -7.68
CA LYS A 137 -28.56 -15.39 -7.79
C LYS A 137 -27.68 -14.16 -7.93
N GLY A 138 -26.61 -14.10 -7.15
CA GLY A 138 -25.65 -13.02 -7.21
C GLY A 138 -24.25 -13.51 -6.88
N PHE A 139 -23.25 -12.83 -7.44
CA PHE A 139 -21.85 -13.05 -7.12
C PHE A 139 -21.19 -11.69 -6.86
N ARG A 140 -20.38 -11.63 -5.80
CA ARG A 140 -19.57 -10.46 -5.49
C ARG A 140 -18.16 -10.90 -5.16
N ALA A 141 -17.22 -10.48 -5.98
CA ALA A 141 -15.80 -10.66 -5.69
C ALA A 141 -15.27 -9.56 -4.76
N LEU A 142 -14.21 -9.90 -4.04
CA LEU A 142 -13.47 -9.00 -3.17
C LEU A 142 -11.99 -9.41 -3.23
N THR A 143 -11.15 -8.49 -3.67
CA THR A 143 -9.71 -8.62 -3.54
C THR A 143 -9.25 -7.76 -2.36
N ARG A 144 -8.44 -8.34 -1.46
CA ARG A 144 -7.71 -7.60 -0.43
C ARG A 144 -6.24 -7.99 -0.49
N SER A 145 -5.36 -7.09 -0.07
CA SER A 145 -3.96 -7.43 0.19
C SER A 145 -3.88 -8.53 1.25
N GLY A 146 -2.94 -9.46 1.05
CA GLY A 146 -2.39 -10.28 2.14
C GLY A 146 -1.08 -9.65 2.61
N GLU A 147 -0.06 -10.48 2.86
CA GLU A 147 1.32 -10.01 3.02
C GLU A 147 1.84 -9.44 1.71
N PHE A 148 1.69 -8.13 1.53
CA PHE A 148 2.16 -7.41 0.36
C PHE A 148 3.22 -6.40 0.78
N HIS A 149 4.48 -6.75 0.50
CA HIS A 149 5.66 -5.99 0.91
C HIS A 149 6.39 -5.40 -0.30
N VAL A 150 6.83 -4.15 -0.14
CA VAL A 150 7.69 -3.44 -1.10
C VAL A 150 8.98 -3.06 -0.38
N ARG A 151 10.12 -3.43 -0.95
CA ARG A 151 11.45 -3.08 -0.43
C ARG A 151 11.98 -1.87 -1.18
N SER A 152 12.67 -0.98 -0.45
CA SER A 152 13.44 0.12 -1.04
C SER A 152 14.79 -0.36 -1.51
#